data_AF-A0AAW2U0G9-F1
#
_entry.id   AF-A0AAW2U0G9-F1
#
_cell.length_a   1.000
_cell.length_b   1.000
_cell.length_c   1.000
_cell.angle_alpha   90.00
_cell.angle_beta   90.00
_cell.angle_gamma   90.00
#
_symmetry.space_group_name_H-M   'P 1'
#
loop_
_entity.id
_entity.type
_entity.pdbx_description
1 polymer ?
#
loop_
_entity_poly.entity_id
_entity_poly.type
_entity_poly.pdbx_seq_one_letter_code
_entity_poly.pdbx_strand_id
1 'polypeptide(L)'
;MEWALTSINPLTISIFAGVVLLILFLRPKNSGKKPPGPKGVPIFGNLLQLGDLPHETMYKWKQTYGPVIWLKLGEVYTMVVQDAASASELFKKHDLPFADRKVPDVLTAYDFNQGTLGMNQFGGHWRVLRRLCSMEFLVNKRMNETTELRHRIRDNMERWILEESAAARAQGGTGAIQLSRFLFLLAFNLVGNLMLSRDLLEAKDPESREFFDCMNKVLELAGTPNIADYLPYLKWMDPASMKRNMTKNLGRTMKISSKFIQERLNNRKAGKFQEKKIFLMCCWSTRAMEKMDQTGSLRRISTLLSP
;
A
#
# COMPACT_ATOMS: atom_id res chain seq x y z
N MET A 1 -6.90 41.73 18.68
CA MET A 1 -5.94 41.53 17.57
C MET A 1 -6.74 41.10 16.35
N GLU A 2 -7.22 42.07 15.61
CA GLU A 2 -7.93 41.91 14.34
C GLU A 2 -6.88 41.65 13.26
N TRP A 3 -6.81 40.42 12.75
CA TRP A 3 -5.91 40.08 11.65
C TRP A 3 -6.45 40.72 10.37
N ALA A 4 -5.73 41.76 9.94
CA ALA A 4 -5.93 42.52 8.72
C ALA A 4 -6.09 41.61 7.48
N LEU A 5 -7.32 41.51 6.97
CA LEU A 5 -7.61 41.15 5.57
C LEU A 5 -7.33 42.32 4.60
N THR A 6 -6.75 43.42 5.08
CA THR A 6 -6.44 44.62 4.31
C THR A 6 -5.06 44.53 3.65
N SER A 7 -4.93 43.74 2.58
CA SER A 7 -4.04 44.04 1.43
C SER A 7 -4.03 42.93 0.37
N ILE A 8 -5.17 42.31 0.08
CA ILE A 8 -5.25 41.51 -1.17
C ILE A 8 -5.29 42.52 -2.33
N ASN A 9 -4.12 42.78 -2.91
CA ASN A 9 -3.95 43.73 -4.01
C ASN A 9 -4.88 43.33 -5.18
N PRO A 10 -5.76 44.22 -5.67
CA PRO A 10 -6.70 43.90 -6.75
C PRO A 10 -6.01 43.35 -8.01
N LEU A 11 -4.75 43.74 -8.27
CA LEU A 11 -3.95 43.19 -9.35
C LEU A 11 -3.68 41.68 -9.19
N THR A 12 -3.46 41.21 -7.97
CA THR A 12 -3.24 39.77 -7.70
C THR A 12 -4.52 38.96 -7.97
N ILE A 13 -5.69 39.52 -7.63
CA ILE A 13 -7.00 38.91 -7.93
C ILE A 13 -7.24 38.87 -9.43
N SER A 14 -6.99 39.98 -10.15
CA SER A 14 -7.16 40.04 -11.61
C SER A 14 -6.20 39.13 -12.36
N ILE A 15 -4.94 39.02 -11.93
CA ILE A 15 -3.96 38.08 -12.50
C ILE A 15 -4.42 36.64 -12.25
N PHE A 16 -4.82 36.31 -11.03
CA PHE A 16 -5.32 34.97 -10.70
C PHE A 16 -6.57 34.62 -11.53
N ALA A 17 -7.53 35.53 -11.64
CA ALA A 17 -8.73 35.35 -12.47
C ALA A 17 -8.38 35.18 -13.96
N GLY A 18 -7.43 35.97 -14.49
CA GLY A 18 -6.94 35.87 -15.86
C GLY A 18 -6.27 34.53 -16.15
N VAL A 19 -5.44 34.03 -15.22
CA VAL A 19 -4.81 32.70 -15.31
C VAL A 19 -5.86 31.60 -15.26
N VAL A 20 -6.85 31.70 -14.37
CA VAL A 20 -7.97 30.73 -14.30
C VAL A 20 -8.76 30.71 -15.61
N LEU A 21 -9.08 31.88 -16.18
CA LEU A 21 -9.77 31.99 -17.47
C LEU A 21 -8.94 31.41 -18.62
N LEU A 22 -7.64 31.72 -18.68
CA LEU A 22 -6.74 31.16 -19.69
C LEU A 22 -6.68 29.63 -19.60
N ILE A 23 -6.59 29.06 -18.40
CA ILE A 23 -6.62 27.61 -18.18
C ILE A 23 -7.96 27.02 -18.62
N LEU A 24 -9.07 27.72 -18.42
CA LEU A 24 -10.39 27.29 -18.90
C LEU A 24 -10.48 27.30 -20.43
N PHE A 25 -9.91 28.31 -21.10
CA PHE A 25 -9.90 28.43 -22.56
C PHE A 25 -8.96 27.45 -23.26
N LEU A 26 -7.80 27.13 -22.66
CA LEU A 26 -6.82 26.20 -23.22
C LEU A 26 -7.20 24.72 -23.02
N ARG A 27 -8.35 24.42 -22.39
CA ARG A 27 -8.79 23.03 -22.18
C ARG A 27 -9.24 22.39 -23.50
N PRO A 28 -8.58 21.31 -23.95
CA PRO A 28 -9.00 20.62 -25.15
C PRO A 28 -10.42 20.06 -24.99
N LYS A 29 -11.32 20.41 -25.91
CA LYS A 29 -12.64 19.79 -26.04
C LYS A 29 -12.47 18.36 -26.52
N ASN A 30 -12.45 17.42 -25.59
CA ASN A 30 -12.33 16.01 -25.89
C ASN A 30 -13.72 15.48 -26.30
N SER A 31 -13.91 15.17 -27.59
CA SER A 31 -15.20 14.89 -28.25
C SER A 31 -15.63 13.41 -28.24
N GLY A 32 -14.95 12.54 -27.49
CA GLY A 32 -15.37 11.15 -27.32
C GLY A 32 -16.61 11.01 -26.42
N LYS A 33 -17.49 10.05 -26.72
CA LYS A 33 -18.58 9.64 -25.82
C LYS A 33 -17.98 9.03 -24.56
N LYS A 34 -17.87 9.82 -23.49
CA LYS A 34 -17.45 9.35 -22.15
C LYS A 34 -18.66 8.88 -21.36
N PRO A 35 -18.48 7.99 -20.37
CA PRO A 35 -19.55 7.69 -19.42
C PRO A 35 -20.02 8.98 -18.72
N PRO A 36 -21.28 9.02 -18.24
CA PRO A 36 -21.81 10.15 -17.49
C PRO A 36 -21.04 10.37 -16.18
N GLY A 37 -21.06 11.60 -15.66
CA GLY A 37 -20.46 11.90 -14.37
C GLY A 37 -20.56 13.37 -13.97
N PRO A 38 -20.32 13.69 -12.69
CA PRO A 38 -20.35 15.05 -12.18
C PRO A 38 -19.29 15.93 -12.86
N LYS A 39 -19.65 17.17 -13.15
CA LYS A 39 -18.71 18.15 -13.69
C LYS A 39 -17.68 18.51 -12.62
N GLY A 40 -16.42 18.20 -12.88
CA GLY A 40 -15.31 18.55 -12.01
C GLY A 40 -14.94 20.04 -12.09
N VAL A 41 -14.40 20.58 -11.01
CA VAL A 41 -13.90 21.95 -10.95
C VAL A 41 -12.56 22.10 -11.69
N PRO A 42 -12.13 23.34 -12.02
CA PRO A 42 -10.82 23.57 -12.61
C PRO A 42 -9.69 23.00 -11.75
N ILE A 43 -8.64 22.49 -12.41
CA ILE A 43 -7.44 21.87 -11.82
C ILE A 43 -7.70 20.59 -11.02
N PHE A 44 -8.55 20.61 -9.99
CA PHE A 44 -8.80 19.50 -9.06
C PHE A 44 -9.81 18.46 -9.56
N GLY A 45 -10.59 18.79 -10.60
CA GLY A 45 -11.63 17.90 -11.10
C GLY A 45 -12.68 17.61 -10.03
N ASN A 46 -12.94 16.35 -9.73
CA ASN A 46 -13.93 15.90 -8.75
C ASN A 46 -13.35 15.67 -7.34
N LEU A 47 -12.05 15.91 -7.10
CA LEU A 47 -11.41 15.65 -5.79
C LEU A 47 -12.15 16.34 -4.63
N LEU A 48 -12.43 17.64 -4.78
CA LEU A 48 -13.08 18.44 -3.75
C LEU A 48 -14.55 18.06 -3.51
N GLN A 49 -15.15 17.30 -4.43
CA GLN A 49 -16.53 16.87 -4.34
C GLN A 49 -16.67 15.53 -3.59
N LEU A 50 -15.58 14.77 -3.39
CA LEU A 50 -15.61 13.44 -2.78
C LEU A 50 -15.82 13.45 -1.26
N GLY A 51 -15.39 14.52 -0.57
CA GLY A 51 -15.43 14.62 0.89
C GLY A 51 -14.55 13.59 1.60
N ASP A 52 -14.81 13.39 2.89
CA ASP A 52 -14.01 12.52 3.77
C ASP A 52 -14.23 11.02 3.50
N LEU A 53 -15.39 10.66 2.93
CA LEU A 53 -15.77 9.28 2.58
C LEU A 53 -16.02 9.15 1.07
N PRO A 54 -14.97 9.12 0.23
CA PRO A 54 -15.11 9.09 -1.23
C PRO A 54 -16.00 7.97 -1.75
N HIS A 55 -15.93 6.79 -1.12
CA HIS A 55 -16.70 5.61 -1.52
C HIS A 55 -18.22 5.81 -1.32
N GLU A 56 -18.65 6.47 -0.25
CA GLU A 56 -20.06 6.80 -0.03
C GLU A 56 -20.57 7.86 -1.01
N THR A 57 -19.77 8.90 -1.24
CA THR A 57 -20.11 9.96 -2.20
C THR A 57 -20.26 9.40 -3.60
N MET A 58 -19.30 8.57 -4.03
CA MET A 58 -19.39 7.88 -5.32
C MET A 58 -20.64 6.99 -5.36
N TYR A 59 -20.95 6.25 -4.29
CA TYR A 59 -22.14 5.40 -4.25
C TYR A 59 -23.44 6.21 -4.42
N LYS A 60 -23.56 7.38 -3.80
CA LYS A 60 -24.72 8.28 -3.96
C LYS A 60 -24.87 8.76 -5.41
N TRP A 61 -23.75 9.05 -6.09
CA TRP A 61 -23.76 9.45 -7.51
C TRP A 61 -24.31 8.39 -8.45
N LYS A 62 -24.32 7.11 -8.06
CA LYS A 62 -24.95 6.03 -8.84
C LYS A 62 -26.37 6.35 -9.25
N GLN A 63 -27.15 6.96 -8.36
CA GLN A 63 -28.57 7.24 -8.61
C GLN A 63 -28.76 8.29 -9.70
N THR A 64 -27.82 9.23 -9.82
CA THR A 64 -27.91 10.35 -10.78
C THR A 64 -27.24 10.02 -12.11
N TYR A 65 -26.08 9.35 -12.08
CA TYR A 65 -25.27 9.13 -13.28
C TYR A 65 -25.29 7.67 -13.76
N GLY A 66 -25.88 6.76 -12.99
CA GLY A 66 -25.91 5.34 -13.32
C GLY A 66 -24.70 4.55 -12.80
N PRO A 67 -24.57 3.27 -13.18
CA PRO A 67 -23.63 2.33 -12.58
C PRO A 67 -22.17 2.48 -13.03
N VAL A 68 -21.92 3.22 -14.12
CA VAL A 68 -20.57 3.50 -14.64
C VAL A 68 -20.38 5.01 -14.72
N ILE A 69 -19.55 5.53 -13.83
CA ILE A 69 -19.37 6.97 -13.63
C ILE A 69 -17.98 7.37 -14.09
N TRP A 70 -17.90 8.46 -14.86
CA TRP A 70 -16.64 9.06 -15.27
C TRP A 70 -16.26 10.24 -14.38
N LEU A 71 -15.09 10.12 -13.73
CA LEU A 71 -14.52 11.14 -12.87
C LEU A 71 -13.17 11.61 -13.39
N LYS A 72 -12.77 12.80 -12.95
CA LYS A 72 -11.42 13.32 -13.09
C LYS A 72 -10.88 13.68 -11.71
N LEU A 73 -9.95 12.92 -11.17
CA LEU A 73 -9.31 13.19 -9.88
C LEU A 73 -8.02 13.98 -10.11
N GLY A 74 -8.10 15.30 -10.01
CA GLY A 74 -7.02 16.19 -10.46
C GLY A 74 -6.81 16.11 -11.97
N GLU A 75 -5.70 15.51 -12.39
CA GLU A 75 -5.37 15.19 -13.78
C GLU A 75 -5.62 13.73 -14.16
N VAL A 76 -5.95 12.87 -13.19
CA VAL A 76 -6.16 11.43 -13.41
C VAL A 76 -7.61 11.17 -13.78
N TYR A 77 -7.85 10.57 -14.94
CA TYR A 77 -9.18 10.09 -15.30
C TYR A 77 -9.50 8.77 -14.59
N THR A 78 -10.71 8.65 -14.06
CA THR A 78 -11.12 7.51 -13.24
C THR A 78 -12.52 7.06 -13.65
N MET A 79 -12.65 5.78 -13.99
CA MET A 79 -13.94 5.14 -14.20
C MET A 79 -14.35 4.39 -12.94
N VAL A 80 -15.52 4.69 -12.42
CA VAL A 80 -16.08 4.06 -11.22
C VAL A 80 -17.16 3.08 -11.65
N VAL A 81 -17.01 1.82 -11.28
CA VAL A 81 -17.95 0.74 -11.61
C VAL A 81 -18.69 0.32 -10.34
N GLN A 82 -20.03 0.35 -10.37
CA GLN A 82 -20.87 0.28 -9.17
C GLN A 82 -21.99 -0.76 -9.25
N ASP A 83 -21.94 -1.67 -10.21
CA ASP A 83 -22.81 -2.84 -10.26
C ASP A 83 -22.06 -4.10 -10.72
N ALA A 84 -22.70 -5.25 -10.50
CA ALA A 84 -22.12 -6.54 -10.81
C ALA A 84 -22.06 -6.81 -12.32
N ALA A 85 -23.02 -6.32 -13.09
CA ALA A 85 -23.08 -6.53 -14.54
C ALA A 85 -21.90 -5.84 -15.23
N SER A 86 -21.67 -4.56 -14.94
CA SER A 86 -20.57 -3.77 -15.50
C SER A 86 -19.21 -4.25 -14.97
N ALA A 87 -19.13 -4.66 -13.70
CA ALA A 87 -17.91 -5.28 -13.17
C ALA A 87 -17.58 -6.60 -13.87
N SER A 88 -18.60 -7.45 -14.13
CA SER A 88 -18.41 -8.70 -14.87
C SER A 88 -17.98 -8.44 -16.31
N GLU A 89 -18.54 -7.43 -16.97
CA GLU A 89 -18.13 -7.02 -18.31
C GLU A 89 -16.64 -6.60 -18.31
N LEU A 90 -16.25 -5.73 -17.38
CA LEU A 90 -14.87 -5.23 -17.27
C LEU A 90 -13.88 -6.34 -16.93
N PHE A 91 -14.13 -7.14 -15.89
CA PHE A 91 -13.17 -8.13 -15.38
C PHE A 91 -13.19 -9.47 -16.12
N LYS A 92 -14.16 -9.74 -17.01
CA LYS A 92 -14.19 -10.99 -17.79
C LYS A 92 -13.98 -10.79 -19.28
N LYS A 93 -14.45 -9.68 -19.86
CA LYS A 93 -14.37 -9.45 -21.32
C LYS A 93 -13.30 -8.44 -21.70
N HIS A 94 -12.99 -7.48 -20.82
CA HIS A 94 -12.04 -6.40 -21.08
C HIS A 94 -10.92 -6.35 -20.05
N ASP A 95 -10.57 -7.47 -19.44
CA ASP A 95 -9.67 -7.52 -18.28
C ASP A 95 -8.25 -7.06 -18.60
N LEU A 96 -7.72 -7.45 -19.77
CA LEU A 96 -6.32 -7.20 -20.15
C LEU A 96 -5.96 -5.70 -20.24
N PRO A 97 -6.74 -4.83 -20.92
CA PRO A 97 -6.52 -3.38 -20.90
C PRO A 97 -6.54 -2.74 -19.50
N PHE A 98 -7.23 -3.35 -18.53
CA PHE A 98 -7.35 -2.87 -17.15
C PHE A 98 -6.51 -3.68 -16.15
N ALA A 99 -5.61 -4.55 -16.63
CA ALA A 99 -4.81 -5.41 -15.77
C ALA A 99 -3.74 -4.65 -14.97
N ASP A 100 -3.32 -3.49 -15.50
CA ASP A 100 -2.32 -2.63 -14.88
C ASP A 100 -2.87 -1.79 -13.72
N ARG A 101 -1.96 -1.35 -12.85
CA ARG A 101 -2.29 -0.57 -11.66
C ARG A 101 -1.70 0.84 -11.74
N LYS A 102 -2.49 1.82 -11.32
CA LYS A 102 -1.98 3.16 -11.04
C LYS A 102 -1.17 3.10 -9.75
N VAL A 103 0.15 3.26 -9.87
CA VAL A 103 1.09 3.21 -8.75
C VAL A 103 1.12 4.58 -8.03
N PRO A 104 0.86 4.61 -6.71
CA PRO A 104 1.10 5.78 -5.87
C PRO A 104 2.58 6.17 -5.84
N ASP A 105 2.90 7.46 -5.87
CA ASP A 105 4.26 7.98 -5.98
C ASP A 105 5.14 7.51 -4.83
N VAL A 106 4.57 7.41 -3.63
CA VAL A 106 5.27 6.90 -2.44
C VAL A 106 5.79 5.47 -2.68
N LEU A 107 5.05 4.61 -3.39
CA LEU A 107 5.44 3.23 -3.67
C LEU A 107 6.47 3.10 -4.79
N THR A 108 6.92 4.21 -5.39
CA THR A 108 8.07 4.22 -6.32
C THR A 108 9.42 4.30 -5.60
N ALA A 109 9.43 4.53 -4.28
CA ALA A 109 10.66 4.52 -3.49
C ALA A 109 11.38 3.16 -3.63
N TYR A 110 12.68 3.19 -3.97
CA TYR A 110 13.50 2.00 -4.27
C TYR A 110 12.88 1.03 -5.30
N ASP A 111 12.10 1.56 -6.27
CA ASP A 111 11.40 0.76 -7.27
C ASP A 111 10.50 -0.33 -6.66
N PHE A 112 9.97 -0.10 -5.45
CA PHE A 112 9.19 -1.08 -4.70
C PHE A 112 7.96 -1.58 -5.47
N ASN A 113 7.34 -0.73 -6.28
CA ASN A 113 6.27 -1.11 -7.17
C ASN A 113 6.64 -2.23 -8.15
N GLN A 114 7.89 -2.28 -8.63
CA GLN A 114 8.38 -3.30 -9.56
C GLN A 114 8.71 -4.63 -8.87
N GLY A 115 8.85 -4.66 -7.55
CA GLY A 115 9.12 -5.89 -6.78
C GLY A 115 7.87 -6.53 -6.17
N THR A 116 6.74 -5.83 -6.13
CA THR A 116 5.55 -6.27 -5.40
C THR A 116 4.49 -6.88 -6.32
N LEU A 117 3.86 -7.97 -5.89
CA LEU A 117 2.73 -8.57 -6.62
C LEU A 117 1.54 -7.59 -6.75
N GLY A 118 1.37 -6.70 -5.76
CA GLY A 118 0.24 -5.79 -5.65
C GLY A 118 0.37 -4.48 -6.42
N MET A 119 1.56 -4.11 -6.93
CA MET A 119 1.75 -2.84 -7.67
C MET A 119 2.57 -3.00 -8.96
N ASN A 120 3.03 -4.21 -9.28
CA ASN A 120 3.71 -4.48 -10.55
C ASN A 120 2.80 -4.24 -11.75
N GLN A 121 3.42 -3.94 -12.88
CA GLN A 121 2.75 -3.98 -14.17
C GLN A 121 2.48 -5.42 -14.59
N PHE A 122 1.36 -5.61 -15.29
CA PHE A 122 1.00 -6.90 -15.84
C PHE A 122 2.03 -7.31 -16.90
N GLY A 123 2.59 -8.51 -16.76
CA GLY A 123 3.66 -8.96 -17.65
C GLY A 123 4.20 -10.33 -17.28
N GLY A 124 5.31 -10.73 -17.92
CA GLY A 124 5.98 -12.00 -17.63
C GLY A 124 6.43 -12.11 -16.17
N HIS A 125 7.05 -11.05 -15.65
CA HIS A 125 7.55 -11.01 -14.27
C HIS A 125 6.41 -11.13 -13.24
N TRP A 126 5.33 -10.35 -13.39
CA TRP A 126 4.15 -10.45 -12.53
C TRP A 126 3.52 -11.85 -12.55
N ARG A 127 3.42 -12.49 -13.72
CA ARG A 127 2.88 -13.86 -13.84
C ARG A 127 3.72 -14.89 -13.07
N VAL A 128 5.05 -14.74 -13.10
CA VAL A 128 5.97 -15.59 -12.32
C VAL A 128 5.76 -15.38 -10.83
N LEU A 129 5.74 -14.12 -10.37
CA LEU A 129 5.48 -13.80 -8.96
C LEU A 129 4.12 -14.35 -8.50
N ARG A 130 3.06 -14.15 -9.29
CA ARG A 130 1.73 -14.65 -8.96
C ARG A 130 1.70 -16.17 -8.86
N ARG A 131 2.32 -16.87 -9.81
CA ARG A 131 2.40 -18.33 -9.79
C ARG A 131 3.15 -18.83 -8.56
N LEU A 132 4.25 -18.18 -8.20
CA LEU A 132 5.04 -18.50 -7.01
C LEU A 132 4.21 -18.32 -5.73
N CYS A 133 3.52 -17.18 -5.60
CA CYS A 133 2.60 -16.92 -4.50
C CYS A 133 1.50 -17.98 -4.39
N SER A 134 0.83 -18.29 -5.50
CA SER A 134 -0.26 -19.27 -5.52
C SER A 134 0.19 -20.69 -5.17
N MET A 135 1.36 -21.13 -5.65
CA MET A 135 1.85 -22.49 -5.42
C MET A 135 2.47 -22.69 -4.03
N GLU A 136 3.07 -21.64 -3.45
CA GLU A 136 3.87 -21.79 -2.23
C GLU A 136 3.21 -21.20 -0.98
N PHE A 137 2.25 -20.30 -1.13
CA PHE A 137 1.57 -19.65 -0.01
C PHE A 137 0.10 -20.04 0.09
N LEU A 138 -0.61 -20.04 -1.04
CA LEU A 138 -2.08 -20.12 -1.06
C LEU A 138 -2.60 -21.54 -1.34
N VAL A 139 -1.78 -22.57 -1.13
CA VAL A 139 -2.20 -23.98 -1.26
C VAL A 139 -2.64 -24.57 0.08
N ASN A 140 -3.68 -25.41 0.05
CA ASN A 140 -4.26 -26.05 1.25
C ASN A 140 -3.22 -26.74 2.12
N LYS A 141 -2.24 -27.43 1.53
CA LYS A 141 -1.15 -28.08 2.28
C LYS A 141 -0.39 -27.07 3.16
N ARG A 142 0.00 -25.92 2.60
CA ARG A 142 0.74 -24.86 3.29
C ARG A 142 -0.12 -24.16 4.34
N MET A 143 -1.40 -23.97 4.05
CA MET A 143 -2.36 -23.46 5.04
C MET A 143 -2.54 -24.43 6.22
N ASN A 144 -2.52 -25.73 5.98
CA ASN A 144 -2.63 -26.73 7.05
C ASN A 144 -1.35 -26.83 7.87
N GLU A 145 -0.17 -26.72 7.25
CA GLU A 145 1.14 -26.69 7.94
C GLU A 145 1.27 -25.51 8.93
N THR A 146 0.49 -24.44 8.74
CA THR A 146 0.52 -23.24 9.60
C THR A 146 -0.51 -23.26 10.73
N THR A 147 -1.21 -24.38 10.92
CA THR A 147 -2.26 -24.54 11.96
C THR A 147 -1.70 -24.34 13.37
N GLU A 148 -0.60 -25.02 13.71
CA GLU A 148 0.07 -24.87 15.02
C GLU A 148 0.54 -23.44 15.28
N LEU A 149 1.01 -22.75 14.23
CA LEU A 149 1.39 -21.35 14.34
C LEU A 149 0.17 -20.48 14.64
N ARG A 150 -0.94 -20.67 13.92
CA ARG A 150 -2.17 -19.90 14.15
C ARG A 150 -2.74 -20.13 15.55
N HIS A 151 -2.74 -21.37 16.04
CA HIS A 151 -3.18 -21.67 17.40
C HIS A 151 -2.31 -20.95 18.43
N ARG A 152 -0.98 -21.06 18.31
CA ARG A 152 -0.05 -20.37 19.21
C ARG A 152 -0.27 -18.86 19.24
N ILE A 153 -0.38 -18.21 18.07
CA ILE A 153 -0.57 -16.76 18.02
C ILE A 153 -1.95 -16.39 18.61
N ARG A 154 -3.00 -17.17 18.35
CA ARG A 154 -4.31 -16.99 19.00
C ARG A 154 -4.19 -17.06 20.53
N ASP A 155 -3.53 -18.09 21.05
CA ASP A 155 -3.42 -18.32 22.49
C ASP A 155 -2.58 -17.21 23.17
N ASN A 156 -1.53 -16.72 22.50
CA ASN A 156 -0.76 -15.56 22.97
C ASN A 156 -1.62 -14.29 22.99
N MET A 157 -2.45 -14.06 21.97
CA MET A 157 -3.34 -12.91 21.91
C MET A 157 -4.39 -12.93 23.03
N GLU A 158 -4.99 -14.09 23.30
CA GLU A 158 -5.94 -14.25 24.40
C GLU A 158 -5.26 -13.94 25.75
N ARG A 159 -4.03 -14.43 25.94
CA ARG A 159 -3.24 -14.12 27.13
C ARG A 159 -3.00 -12.62 27.30
N TRP A 160 -2.55 -11.92 26.26
CA TRP A 160 -2.29 -10.46 26.33
C TRP A 160 -3.56 -9.65 26.61
N ILE A 161 -4.69 -10.06 26.04
CA ILE A 161 -5.98 -9.42 26.30
C ILE A 161 -6.37 -9.58 27.77
N LEU A 162 -6.23 -10.78 28.32
CA LEU A 162 -6.54 -11.05 29.73
C LEU A 162 -5.61 -10.30 30.67
N GLU A 163 -4.30 -10.27 30.38
CA GLU A 163 -3.30 -9.54 31.16
C GLU A 163 -3.59 -8.02 31.18
N GLU A 164 -3.87 -7.42 30.02
CA GLU A 164 -4.16 -5.99 29.94
C GLU A 164 -5.50 -5.64 30.59
N SER A 165 -6.54 -6.47 30.39
CA SER A 165 -7.81 -6.30 31.08
C SER A 165 -7.65 -6.42 32.59
N ALA A 166 -6.82 -7.33 33.09
CA ALA A 166 -6.58 -7.51 34.52
C ALA A 166 -5.78 -6.32 35.10
N ALA A 167 -4.74 -5.86 34.40
CA ALA A 167 -3.96 -4.70 34.79
C ALA A 167 -4.81 -3.41 34.85
N ALA A 168 -5.68 -3.20 33.87
CA ALA A 168 -6.61 -2.08 33.85
C ALA A 168 -7.59 -2.12 35.02
N ARG A 169 -8.11 -3.30 35.38
CA ARG A 169 -8.98 -3.47 36.58
C ARG A 169 -8.22 -3.23 37.88
N ALA A 170 -6.98 -3.71 37.98
CA ALA A 170 -6.14 -3.48 39.16
C ALA A 170 -5.84 -2.00 39.41
N GLN A 171 -5.86 -1.17 38.35
CA GLN A 171 -5.69 0.28 38.42
C GLN A 171 -7.03 1.04 38.62
N GLY A 172 -8.13 0.33 38.90
CA GLY A 172 -9.46 0.92 39.08
C GLY A 172 -10.21 1.25 37.78
N GLY A 173 -9.70 0.82 36.63
CA GLY A 173 -10.35 0.98 35.32
C GLY A 173 -11.41 -0.08 35.05
N THR A 174 -12.19 0.13 33.97
CA THR A 174 -13.30 -0.75 33.58
C THR A 174 -12.87 -2.12 33.03
N GLY A 175 -11.57 -2.30 32.75
CA GLY A 175 -11.06 -3.46 32.00
C GLY A 175 -11.43 -3.45 30.52
N ALA A 176 -11.95 -2.34 29.99
CA ALA A 176 -12.21 -2.20 28.56
C ALA A 176 -10.90 -2.17 27.77
N ILE A 177 -10.88 -2.87 26.63
CA ILE A 177 -9.71 -2.97 25.75
C ILE A 177 -10.05 -2.52 24.33
N GLN A 178 -9.05 -2.00 23.63
CA GLN A 178 -9.17 -1.66 22.21
C GLN A 178 -8.89 -2.89 21.33
N LEU A 179 -9.94 -3.64 20.98
CA LEU A 179 -9.81 -4.88 20.20
C LEU A 179 -9.12 -4.69 18.84
N SER A 180 -9.33 -3.55 18.16
CA SER A 180 -8.73 -3.28 16.85
C SER A 180 -7.20 -3.32 16.89
N ARG A 181 -6.59 -2.82 17.97
CA ARG A 181 -5.14 -2.88 18.19
C ARG A 181 -4.65 -4.32 18.27
N PHE A 182 -5.35 -5.15 19.03
CA PHE A 182 -5.03 -6.56 19.18
C PHE A 182 -5.18 -7.33 17.86
N LEU A 183 -6.24 -7.11 17.10
CA LEU A 183 -6.43 -7.77 15.80
C LEU A 183 -5.34 -7.37 14.79
N PHE A 184 -4.91 -6.11 14.81
CA PHE A 184 -3.80 -5.65 13.98
C PHE A 184 -2.48 -6.34 14.34
N LEU A 185 -2.17 -6.42 15.64
CA LEU A 185 -0.99 -7.12 16.17
C LEU A 185 -1.00 -8.61 15.82
N LEU A 186 -2.16 -9.27 15.94
CA LEU A 186 -2.36 -10.67 15.54
C LEU A 186 -2.02 -10.88 14.05
N ALA A 187 -2.60 -10.05 13.18
CA ALA A 187 -2.37 -10.13 11.74
C ALA A 187 -0.91 -9.88 11.39
N PHE A 188 -0.29 -8.87 12.01
CA PHE A 188 1.11 -8.55 11.80
C PHE A 188 2.03 -9.68 12.26
N ASN A 189 1.79 -10.25 13.45
CA ASN A 189 2.62 -11.33 13.98
C ASN A 189 2.46 -12.63 13.17
N LEU A 190 1.26 -12.89 12.65
CA LEU A 190 1.03 -14.01 11.73
C LEU A 190 1.84 -13.84 10.45
N VAL A 191 1.73 -12.69 9.77
CA VAL A 191 2.50 -12.43 8.55
C VAL A 191 4.00 -12.41 8.84
N GLY A 192 4.43 -11.84 9.96
CA GLY A 192 5.81 -11.82 10.43
C GLY A 192 6.38 -13.21 10.64
N ASN A 193 5.64 -14.10 11.32
CA ASN A 193 6.06 -15.48 11.52
C ASN A 193 6.07 -16.28 10.20
N LEU A 194 5.09 -16.07 9.33
CA LEU A 194 5.06 -16.75 8.04
C LEU A 194 6.23 -16.30 7.18
N MET A 195 6.41 -14.99 6.99
CA MET A 195 7.44 -14.45 6.10
C MET A 195 8.83 -14.55 6.72
N LEU A 196 9.02 -14.04 7.94
CA LEU A 196 10.32 -13.86 8.59
C LEU A 196 10.64 -14.95 9.63
N SER A 197 9.68 -15.83 9.95
CA SER A 197 9.87 -16.92 10.93
C SER A 197 10.24 -16.46 12.34
N ARG A 198 9.94 -15.19 12.65
CA ARG A 198 10.15 -14.57 13.96
C ARG A 198 8.82 -14.10 14.53
N ASP A 199 8.71 -14.19 15.85
CA ASP A 199 7.71 -13.45 16.59
C ASP A 199 8.18 -12.01 16.71
N LEU A 200 7.50 -11.09 16.02
CA LEU A 200 7.91 -9.69 15.95
C LEU A 200 7.41 -8.87 17.13
N LEU A 201 6.53 -9.44 17.97
CA LEU A 201 5.93 -8.77 19.12
C LEU A 201 6.51 -9.24 20.44
N GLU A 202 6.82 -10.54 20.57
CA GLU A 202 7.47 -11.11 21.76
C GLU A 202 8.99 -10.95 21.74
N ALA A 203 9.59 -10.66 20.59
CA ALA A 203 11.01 -10.42 20.52
C ALA A 203 11.36 -9.19 21.37
N LYS A 204 11.98 -9.42 22.53
CA LYS A 204 12.66 -8.39 23.35
C LYS A 204 13.83 -7.71 22.62
N ASP A 205 13.97 -7.97 21.32
CA ASP A 205 14.99 -7.47 20.44
C ASP A 205 14.57 -6.10 19.90
N PRO A 206 15.37 -5.03 20.14
CA PRO A 206 15.14 -3.71 19.57
C PRO A 206 14.92 -3.73 18.05
N GLU A 207 15.55 -4.65 17.31
CA GLU A 207 15.43 -4.72 15.85
C GLU A 207 14.02 -5.12 15.37
N SER A 208 13.36 -6.06 16.04
CA SER A 208 12.00 -6.49 15.70
C SER A 208 10.98 -5.37 15.93
N ARG A 209 11.17 -4.60 17.01
CA ARG A 209 10.34 -3.43 17.32
C ARG A 209 10.55 -2.32 16.28
N GLU A 210 11.80 -2.01 15.94
CA GLU A 210 12.09 -1.04 14.88
C GLU A 210 11.48 -1.46 13.54
N PHE A 211 11.54 -2.75 13.20
CA PHE A 211 10.90 -3.30 12.00
C PHE A 211 9.38 -3.09 12.01
N PHE A 212 8.71 -3.39 13.13
CA PHE A 212 7.27 -3.17 13.30
C PHE A 212 6.90 -1.70 13.10
N ASP A 213 7.61 -0.80 13.77
CA ASP A 213 7.34 0.65 13.71
C ASP A 213 7.55 1.20 12.29
N CYS A 214 8.64 0.81 11.62
CA CYS A 214 8.92 1.20 10.24
C CYS A 214 7.87 0.65 9.27
N MET A 215 7.47 -0.62 9.42
CA MET A 215 6.46 -1.26 8.58
C MET A 215 5.07 -0.62 8.74
N ASN A 216 4.67 -0.29 9.96
CA ASN A 216 3.43 0.41 10.20
C ASN A 216 3.43 1.78 9.52
N LYS A 217 4.55 2.50 9.58
CA LYS A 217 4.67 3.78 8.89
C LYS A 217 4.64 3.64 7.37
N VAL A 218 5.23 2.58 6.81
CA VAL A 218 5.10 2.25 5.38
C VAL A 218 3.64 1.99 5.00
N LEU A 219 2.92 1.19 5.79
CA LEU A 219 1.50 0.89 5.54
C LEU A 219 0.62 2.15 5.63
N GLU A 220 0.85 2.99 6.63
CA GLU A 220 0.16 4.28 6.81
C GLU A 220 0.40 5.21 5.60
N LEU A 221 1.66 5.38 5.19
CA LEU A 221 2.02 6.24 4.06
C LEU A 221 1.48 5.70 2.74
N ALA A 222 1.45 4.37 2.55
CA ALA A 222 0.89 3.74 1.36
C ALA A 222 -0.65 3.88 1.27
N GLY A 223 -1.34 3.93 2.41
CA GLY A 223 -2.79 4.11 2.48
C GLY A 223 -3.24 5.58 2.50
N THR A 224 -2.34 6.51 2.80
CA THR A 224 -2.65 7.95 2.86
C THR A 224 -2.73 8.53 1.44
N PRO A 225 -3.81 9.23 1.06
CA PRO A 225 -3.89 9.91 -0.22
C PRO A 225 -2.79 10.96 -0.38
N ASN A 226 -2.04 10.91 -1.47
CA ASN A 226 -1.04 11.91 -1.81
C ASN A 226 -1.56 12.80 -2.96
N ILE A 227 -1.58 14.12 -2.76
CA ILE A 227 -2.02 15.07 -3.80
C ILE A 227 -1.15 14.98 -5.07
N ALA A 228 0.14 14.62 -4.93
CA ALA A 228 1.05 14.44 -6.06
C ALA A 228 0.67 13.25 -6.97
N ASP A 229 -0.18 12.33 -6.51
CA ASP A 229 -0.71 11.25 -7.35
C ASP A 229 -1.80 11.71 -8.30
N TYR A 230 -2.51 12.77 -7.92
CA TYR A 230 -3.58 13.37 -8.71
C TYR A 230 -3.11 14.59 -9.52
N LEU A 231 -2.07 15.28 -9.04
CA LEU A 231 -1.45 16.44 -9.69
C LEU A 231 0.04 16.15 -9.94
N PRO A 232 0.39 15.46 -11.04
CA PRO A 232 1.76 14.99 -11.29
C PRO A 232 2.83 16.09 -11.33
N TYR A 233 2.46 17.30 -11.73
CA TYR A 233 3.37 18.46 -11.74
C TYR A 233 3.74 18.95 -10.33
N LEU A 234 3.07 18.48 -9.26
CA LEU A 234 3.45 18.77 -7.86
C LEU A 234 4.37 17.70 -7.26
N LYS A 235 4.70 16.62 -7.99
CA LYS A 235 5.56 15.53 -7.48
C LYS A 235 6.93 16.00 -7.00
N TRP A 236 7.51 16.99 -7.66
CA TRP A 236 8.83 17.52 -7.31
C TRP A 236 8.84 18.22 -5.94
N MET A 237 7.69 18.70 -5.47
CA MET A 237 7.58 19.38 -4.17
C MET A 237 7.52 18.42 -2.98
N ASP A 238 7.20 17.13 -3.21
CA ASP A 238 6.88 16.13 -2.18
C ASP A 238 5.97 16.71 -1.07
N PRO A 239 4.72 17.10 -1.41
CA PRO A 239 3.79 17.69 -0.44
C PRO A 239 3.61 16.74 0.76
N ALA A 240 3.71 17.30 1.97
CA ALA A 240 3.74 16.56 3.24
C ALA A 240 4.93 15.58 3.43
N SER A 241 5.99 15.70 2.64
CA SER A 241 7.21 14.87 2.73
C SER A 241 6.92 13.36 2.69
N MET A 242 5.85 12.95 1.99
CA MET A 242 5.36 11.58 2.01
C MET A 242 6.36 10.63 1.34
N LYS A 243 6.92 11.01 0.18
CA LYS A 243 7.89 10.21 -0.54
C LYS A 243 9.20 10.09 0.24
N ARG A 244 9.66 11.19 0.85
CA ARG A 244 10.84 11.19 1.72
C ARG A 244 10.66 10.27 2.93
N ASN A 245 9.51 10.36 3.60
CA ASN A 245 9.19 9.51 4.75
C ASN A 245 9.07 8.04 4.33
N MET A 246 8.48 7.76 3.18
CA MET A 246 8.40 6.40 2.64
C MET A 246 9.80 5.84 2.37
N THR A 247 10.66 6.61 1.71
CA THR A 247 12.05 6.22 1.41
C THR A 247 12.85 5.93 2.68
N LYS A 248 12.67 6.74 3.74
CA LYS A 248 13.33 6.50 5.03
C LYS A 248 12.87 5.21 5.68
N ASN A 249 11.57 5.02 5.86
CA ASN A 249 11.01 3.88 6.58
C ASN A 249 11.17 2.58 5.79
N LEU A 250 10.95 2.61 4.47
CA LEU A 250 11.13 1.45 3.61
C LEU A 250 12.60 1.01 3.55
N GLY A 251 13.54 1.95 3.51
CA GLY A 251 14.97 1.62 3.55
C GLY A 251 15.37 0.91 4.84
N ARG A 252 14.86 1.38 6.00
CA ARG A 252 15.08 0.71 7.30
C ARG A 252 14.47 -0.68 7.34
N THR A 253 13.22 -0.81 6.88
CA THR A 253 12.54 -2.11 6.75
C THR A 253 13.34 -3.09 5.89
N MET A 254 13.82 -2.66 4.72
CA MET A 254 14.60 -3.51 3.81
C MET A 254 15.94 -3.92 4.43
N LYS A 255 16.61 -3.01 5.14
CA LYS A 255 17.86 -3.29 5.87
C LYS A 255 17.66 -4.36 6.93
N ILE A 256 16.64 -4.21 7.79
CA ILE A 256 16.34 -5.18 8.85
C ILE A 256 15.89 -6.52 8.25
N SER A 257 15.03 -6.51 7.23
CA SER A 257 14.60 -7.73 6.52
C SER A 257 15.79 -8.49 5.94
N SER A 258 16.76 -7.78 5.36
CA SER A 258 17.96 -8.40 4.79
C SER A 258 18.80 -9.09 5.85
N LYS A 259 18.92 -8.53 7.07
CA LYS A 259 19.58 -9.20 8.20
C LYS A 259 18.87 -10.50 8.57
N PHE A 260 17.54 -10.46 8.73
CA PHE A 260 16.75 -11.65 9.08
C PHE A 260 16.88 -12.75 8.01
N ILE A 261 16.91 -12.37 6.74
CA ILE A 261 17.16 -13.30 5.63
C ILE A 261 18.57 -13.87 5.71
N GLN A 262 19.59 -13.04 5.97
CA GLN A 262 20.99 -13.48 6.03
C GLN A 262 21.23 -14.46 7.19
N GLU A 263 20.72 -14.16 8.38
CA GLU A 263 20.77 -15.06 9.54
C GLU A 263 20.17 -16.42 9.21
N ARG A 264 19.03 -16.41 8.50
CA ARG A 264 18.35 -17.62 8.08
C ARG A 264 19.18 -18.43 7.08
N LEU A 265 19.77 -17.78 6.08
CA LEU A 265 20.66 -18.42 5.11
C LEU A 265 21.88 -19.04 5.81
N ASN A 266 22.46 -18.34 6.79
CA ASN A 266 23.60 -18.84 7.57
C ASN A 266 23.20 -20.05 8.43
N ASN A 267 22.06 -20.01 9.11
CA ASN A 267 21.55 -21.14 9.90
C ASN A 267 21.28 -22.37 9.04
N ARG A 268 20.86 -22.19 7.77
CA ARG A 268 20.72 -23.28 6.81
C ARG A 268 22.08 -23.91 6.46
N LYS A 269 23.07 -23.09 6.13
CA LYS A 269 24.43 -23.57 5.81
C LYS A 269 25.07 -24.33 6.97
N ALA A 270 24.76 -23.93 8.20
CA ALA A 270 25.24 -24.58 9.42
C ALA A 270 24.51 -25.88 9.79
N GLY A 271 23.55 -26.36 8.97
CA GLY A 271 22.80 -27.59 9.26
C GLY A 271 21.86 -27.52 10.47
N LYS A 272 21.68 -26.32 11.06
CA LYS A 272 20.82 -26.10 12.24
C LYS A 272 19.33 -25.97 11.90
N PHE A 273 18.95 -26.22 10.64
CA PHE A 273 17.60 -25.97 10.16
C PHE A 273 16.76 -27.24 10.24
N GLN A 274 15.81 -27.27 11.18
CA GLN A 274 14.65 -28.15 11.03
C GLN A 274 13.74 -27.56 9.95
N GLU A 275 13.36 -28.40 8.99
CA GLU A 275 12.66 -28.13 7.73
C GLU A 275 11.29 -27.41 7.83
N LYS A 276 10.87 -26.99 9.03
CA LYS A 276 9.48 -26.64 9.35
C LYS A 276 9.08 -25.17 9.27
N LYS A 277 9.92 -24.26 8.76
CA LYS A 277 9.49 -22.86 8.57
C LYS A 277 9.64 -22.46 7.13
N ILE A 278 8.53 -22.26 6.46
CA ILE A 278 8.34 -22.25 5.01
C ILE A 278 8.28 -20.79 4.54
N PHE A 279 8.00 -20.48 3.28
CA PHE A 279 7.64 -19.12 2.79
C PHE A 279 8.77 -18.26 2.21
N LEU A 280 9.60 -17.53 2.98
CA LEU A 280 10.67 -16.68 2.37
C LEU A 280 11.66 -17.52 1.55
N MET A 281 11.87 -18.78 1.97
CA MET A 281 12.66 -19.75 1.23
C MET A 281 12.10 -20.04 -0.15
N CYS A 282 10.79 -20.20 -0.33
CA CYS A 282 10.22 -20.56 -1.63
C CYS A 282 10.31 -19.42 -2.65
N CYS A 283 10.16 -18.17 -2.20
CA CYS A 283 10.34 -17.02 -3.08
C CYS A 283 11.79 -16.87 -3.59
N TRP A 284 12.78 -17.34 -2.83
CA TRP A 284 14.21 -17.18 -3.15
C TRP A 284 14.89 -18.49 -3.62
N SER A 285 14.35 -19.66 -3.30
CA SER A 285 14.92 -20.98 -3.63
C SER A 285 14.52 -21.50 -5.01
N THR A 286 13.64 -20.79 -5.72
CA THR A 286 13.27 -21.17 -7.07
C THR A 286 14.22 -20.53 -8.07
N ARG A 287 14.54 -21.28 -9.14
CA ARG A 287 15.24 -20.92 -10.39
C ARG A 287 14.91 -19.55 -11.01
N ALA A 288 14.00 -18.78 -10.42
CA ALA A 288 13.69 -17.39 -10.75
C ALA A 288 14.87 -16.44 -10.44
N MET A 289 15.68 -16.68 -9.40
CA MET A 289 16.88 -15.87 -9.16
C MET A 289 18.00 -16.16 -10.16
N GLU A 290 18.24 -17.42 -10.56
CA GLU A 290 19.21 -17.73 -11.62
C GLU A 290 18.84 -17.06 -12.95
N LYS A 291 17.53 -16.93 -13.25
CA LYS A 291 17.07 -16.16 -14.42
C LYS A 291 17.10 -14.65 -14.24
N MET A 292 16.93 -14.12 -13.01
CA MET A 292 17.06 -12.69 -12.70
C MET A 292 18.51 -12.21 -12.55
N ASP A 293 19.44 -13.12 -12.26
CA ASP A 293 20.88 -12.86 -12.26
C ASP A 293 21.41 -12.69 -13.70
N GLN A 294 20.87 -13.46 -14.65
CA GLN A 294 21.13 -13.27 -16.09
C GLN A 294 20.67 -11.91 -16.64
N THR A 295 19.67 -11.26 -16.02
CA THR A 295 19.17 -9.94 -16.46
C THR A 295 19.82 -8.75 -15.72
N GLY A 296 20.78 -9.00 -14.82
CA GLY A 296 21.56 -7.94 -14.17
C GLY A 296 20.82 -7.09 -13.13
N SER A 297 19.55 -7.39 -12.82
CA SER A 297 18.74 -6.62 -11.86
C SER A 297 19.24 -6.77 -10.41
N LEU A 298 19.86 -7.90 -10.07
CA LEU A 298 20.44 -8.12 -8.74
C LEU A 298 21.71 -7.29 -8.49
N ARG A 299 22.49 -6.95 -9.53
CA ARG A 299 23.66 -6.08 -9.37
C ARG A 299 23.25 -4.69 -8.88
N ARG A 300 22.11 -4.16 -9.36
CA ARG A 300 21.58 -2.84 -8.93
C ARG A 300 21.07 -2.84 -7.49
N ILE A 301 20.47 -3.93 -7.03
CA ILE A 301 20.03 -4.06 -5.63
C ILE A 301 21.24 -4.27 -4.70
N SER A 302 22.27 -5.02 -5.13
CA SER A 302 23.51 -5.19 -4.36
C SER A 302 24.34 -3.90 -4.24
N THR A 303 24.29 -3.03 -5.26
CA THR A 303 24.97 -1.72 -5.23
C THR A 303 24.22 -0.70 -4.36
N LEU A 304 22.91 -0.85 -4.18
CA LEU A 304 22.11 -0.03 -3.25
C LEU A 304 22.23 -0.47 -1.77
N LEU A 305 22.81 -1.65 -1.51
CA LEU A 305 22.93 -2.26 -0.16
C LEU A 305 24.38 -2.43 0.32
N SER A 306 25.35 -1.95 -0.45
CA SER A 306 26.75 -1.85 0.00
C SER A 306 26.96 -0.45 0.61
N PRO A 307 27.78 -0.31 1.68
CA PRO A 307 27.92 0.94 2.42
C PRO A 307 28.37 2.13 1.58
#